data_AF-A0A381FKT7-F1
#
_entry.id   AF-A0A381FKT7-F1
#
_cell.length_a   1.000
_cell.length_b   1.000
_cell.length_c   1.000
_cell.angle_alpha   90.00
_cell.angle_beta   90.00
_cell.angle_gamma   90.00
#
_symmetry.space_group_name_H-M   'P 1'
#
loop_
_entity.id
_entity.type
_entity.pdbx_description
1 polymer ?
#
loop_
_entity_poly.entity_id
_entity_poly.type
_entity_poly.pdbx_seq_one_letter_code
_entity_poly.pdbx_strand_id
1 'polypeptide(L)'
;MKKNLLSLSILTCLSMNAQTLLSENFEGTTFPPTGWARTNTNVARQWDLTTVNFTGTTAQDLETRDHFTITGNNSATINWVGTANTANLTSPSFSLVGAGNPVLKFNVVVGWSYMIDIDAGDLIAQISTNGGTSWTTLWDEDTESGFTDDGDGDEDSDTYNTVAVQKSLSAYIGQADVRIRFQYTGADADAVAIDDVQVLASNLSTTEVSKFKLGIYPNPTKGEVNIKTDKKIKSTTVLDLSGKVVATGSSEKVNLSGFTKGTYLITVEFADGSTKTEKILKD
;
A
#
# COMPACT_ATOMS: atom_id res chain seq x y z
N MET A 1 -38.85 -33.16 24.89
CA MET A 1 -38.14 -31.86 24.93
C MET A 1 -37.50 -31.62 23.57
N LYS A 2 -38.04 -30.69 22.77
CA LYS A 2 -37.53 -30.37 21.42
C LYS A 2 -36.33 -29.44 21.55
N LYS A 3 -35.16 -29.84 21.05
CA LYS A 3 -33.98 -28.96 20.92
C LYS A 3 -34.03 -28.31 19.53
N ASN A 4 -34.35 -27.02 19.48
CA ASN A 4 -34.22 -26.22 18.27
C ASN A 4 -32.73 -25.88 18.10
N LEU A 5 -32.08 -26.41 17.06
CA LEU A 5 -30.75 -25.96 16.65
C LEU A 5 -30.91 -24.68 15.82
N LEU A 6 -30.47 -23.55 16.40
CA LEU A 6 -30.30 -22.30 15.67
C LEU A 6 -29.05 -22.46 14.78
N SER A 7 -29.24 -22.51 13.46
CA SER A 7 -28.12 -22.45 12.51
C SER A 7 -27.70 -20.99 12.36
N LEU A 8 -26.57 -20.64 12.97
CA LEU A 8 -25.92 -19.35 12.81
C LEU A 8 -25.26 -19.33 11.43
N SER A 9 -25.91 -18.68 10.46
CA SER A 9 -25.32 -18.38 9.16
C SER A 9 -24.29 -17.27 9.39
N ILE A 10 -23.01 -17.64 9.46
CA ILE A 10 -21.90 -16.69 9.42
C ILE A 10 -21.92 -16.06 8.03
N LEU A 11 -22.47 -14.85 7.93
CA LEU A 11 -22.24 -13.94 6.84
C LEU A 11 -20.80 -13.44 7.01
N THR A 12 -19.83 -14.08 6.37
CA THR A 12 -18.47 -13.55 6.27
C THR A 12 -18.52 -12.28 5.43
N CYS A 13 -18.73 -11.14 6.08
CA CYS A 13 -18.30 -9.86 5.55
C CYS A 13 -16.77 -9.91 5.50
N LEU A 14 -16.22 -10.25 4.33
CA LEU A 14 -14.80 -10.04 4.05
C LEU A 14 -14.61 -8.52 4.00
N SER A 15 -14.23 -7.92 5.13
CA SER A 15 -13.74 -6.55 5.13
C SER A 15 -12.46 -6.52 4.29
N MET A 16 -12.49 -5.74 3.21
CA MET A 16 -11.31 -5.44 2.40
C MET A 16 -10.39 -4.54 3.23
N ASN A 17 -9.66 -5.11 4.18
CA ASN A 17 -8.65 -4.36 4.90
C ASN A 17 -7.43 -4.21 3.98
N ALA A 18 -6.83 -3.02 3.97
CA ALA A 18 -5.53 -2.82 3.35
C ALA A 18 -4.49 -3.68 4.09
N GLN A 19 -3.69 -4.41 3.34
CA GLN A 19 -2.49 -5.09 3.80
C GLN A 19 -1.35 -4.07 3.90
N THR A 20 -0.73 -3.99 5.07
CA THR A 20 0.51 -3.24 5.28
C THR A 20 1.69 -4.13 4.92
N LEU A 21 2.47 -3.72 3.92
CA LEU A 21 3.64 -4.44 3.41
C LEU A 21 4.95 -3.89 3.97
N LEU A 22 4.97 -2.58 4.26
CA LEU A 22 6.05 -1.87 4.95
C LEU A 22 5.39 -0.82 5.84
N SER A 23 5.92 -0.60 7.03
CA SER A 23 5.52 0.50 7.91
C SER A 23 6.69 0.87 8.81
N GLU A 24 7.00 2.15 8.87
CA GLU A 24 8.00 2.73 9.76
C GLU A 24 7.57 4.14 10.14
N ASN A 25 7.55 4.44 11.43
CA ASN A 25 7.17 5.75 11.98
C ASN A 25 8.31 6.38 12.80
N PHE A 26 9.50 5.77 12.82
CA PHE A 26 10.73 6.28 13.42
C PHE A 26 10.69 6.60 14.93
N GLU A 27 9.63 6.25 15.64
CA GLU A 27 9.49 6.48 17.09
C GLU A 27 10.36 5.55 17.96
N GLY A 28 11.10 4.62 17.34
CA GLY A 28 12.03 3.74 18.05
C GLY A 28 13.27 4.48 18.56
N THR A 29 13.90 3.94 19.61
CA THR A 29 15.13 4.53 20.19
C THR A 29 16.43 4.17 19.45
N THR A 30 16.34 3.39 18.37
CA THR A 30 17.50 2.88 17.62
C THR A 30 17.39 3.30 16.17
N PHE A 31 18.47 3.86 15.63
CA PHE A 31 18.57 4.23 14.22
C PHE A 31 19.81 3.61 13.55
N PRO A 32 19.69 3.06 12.32
CA PRO A 32 18.44 2.86 11.59
C PRO A 32 17.52 1.84 12.30
N PRO A 33 16.19 1.91 12.08
CA PRO A 33 15.26 0.93 12.64
C PRO A 33 15.59 -0.50 12.18
N THR A 34 15.03 -1.50 12.86
CA THR A 34 15.36 -2.91 12.57
C THR A 34 15.08 -3.26 11.10
N GLY A 35 16.10 -3.76 10.40
CA GLY A 35 16.03 -4.16 8.99
C GLY A 35 16.26 -3.03 7.99
N TRP A 36 16.26 -1.77 8.44
CA TRP A 36 16.69 -0.64 7.63
C TRP A 36 18.22 -0.53 7.63
N ALA A 37 18.76 0.05 6.56
CA ALA A 37 20.18 0.31 6.41
C ALA A 37 20.41 1.76 5.98
N ARG A 38 21.48 2.38 6.47
CA ARG A 38 21.93 3.70 6.03
C ARG A 38 23.34 3.66 5.46
N THR A 39 23.60 4.51 4.48
CA THR A 39 24.96 4.80 3.97
C THR A 39 25.09 6.29 3.74
N ASN A 40 26.30 6.81 3.75
CA ASN A 40 26.59 8.22 3.55
C ASN A 40 28.03 8.39 3.10
N THR A 41 28.29 9.40 2.27
CA THR A 41 29.67 9.79 1.92
C THR A 41 30.29 10.70 2.99
N ASN A 42 29.46 11.48 3.70
CA ASN A 42 29.91 12.39 4.75
C ASN A 42 29.54 11.88 6.15
N VAL A 43 30.54 11.44 6.94
CA VAL A 43 30.31 10.87 8.28
C VAL A 43 29.76 11.86 9.32
N ALA A 44 29.93 13.17 9.10
CA ALA A 44 29.36 14.19 9.97
C ALA A 44 27.85 14.32 9.78
N ARG A 45 27.31 13.83 8.65
CA ARG A 45 25.91 13.99 8.32
C ARG A 45 25.32 12.76 7.64
N GLN A 46 24.61 11.98 8.42
CA GLN A 46 23.91 10.77 8.01
C GLN A 46 22.43 10.89 8.33
N TRP A 47 21.61 10.07 7.69
CA TRP A 47 20.25 9.84 8.15
C TRP A 47 20.28 9.41 9.62
N ASP A 48 19.55 10.13 10.47
CA ASP A 48 19.37 9.80 11.89
C ASP A 48 18.04 10.39 12.39
N LEU A 49 17.69 10.14 13.64
CA LEU A 49 16.50 10.74 14.25
C LEU A 49 16.69 12.26 14.42
N THR A 50 15.59 13.01 14.39
CA THR A 50 15.59 14.47 14.64
C THR A 50 16.23 14.82 15.98
N THR A 51 16.02 14.01 17.01
CA THR A 51 16.65 14.16 18.33
C THR A 51 18.17 13.96 18.33
N VAL A 52 18.73 13.32 17.31
CA VAL A 52 20.18 13.08 17.17
C VAL A 52 20.82 14.09 16.22
N ASN A 53 20.13 14.48 15.15
CA ASN A 53 20.65 15.43 14.16
C ASN A 53 20.47 16.91 14.57
N PHE A 54 19.50 17.21 15.45
CA PHE A 54 19.26 18.54 16.02
C PHE A 54 19.43 18.50 17.55
N THR A 55 20.69 18.57 17.99
CA THR A 55 21.08 18.46 19.42
C THR A 55 21.14 19.80 20.15
N GLY A 56 20.97 20.90 19.42
CA GLY A 56 20.95 22.24 19.99
C GLY A 56 19.84 22.40 21.04
N THR A 57 20.04 23.35 21.94
CA THR A 57 19.17 23.55 23.12
C THR A 57 18.68 24.98 23.27
N THR A 58 19.07 25.87 22.36
CA THR A 58 18.50 27.22 22.30
C THR A 58 17.06 27.15 21.81
N ALA A 59 16.28 28.21 22.04
CA ALA A 59 14.90 28.26 21.55
C ALA A 59 14.81 28.03 20.03
N GLN A 60 15.74 28.62 19.28
CA GLN A 60 15.82 28.47 17.82
C GLN A 60 16.19 27.03 17.40
N ASP A 61 17.11 26.37 18.12
CA ASP A 61 17.45 24.98 17.85
C ASP A 61 16.25 24.04 18.07
N LEU A 62 15.48 24.30 19.13
CA LEU A 62 14.29 23.51 19.48
C LEU A 62 13.18 23.72 18.44
N GLU A 63 12.95 24.97 18.04
CA GLU A 63 12.00 25.32 16.97
C GLU A 63 12.38 24.65 15.64
N THR A 64 13.65 24.70 15.26
CA THR A 64 14.15 24.01 14.06
C THR A 64 13.89 22.51 14.15
N ARG A 65 14.21 21.87 15.28
CA ARG A 65 13.93 20.44 15.47
C ARG A 65 12.44 20.12 15.37
N ASP A 66 11.59 20.98 15.93
CA ASP A 66 10.14 20.78 15.93
C ASP A 66 9.58 20.89 14.49
N HIS A 67 10.11 21.77 13.65
CA HIS A 67 9.75 21.85 12.23
C HIS A 67 10.09 20.59 11.43
N PHE A 68 11.20 19.92 11.74
CA PHE A 68 11.60 18.68 11.07
C PHE A 68 11.09 17.41 11.76
N THR A 69 10.39 17.53 12.89
CA THR A 69 9.75 16.40 13.58
C THR A 69 8.26 16.35 13.19
N ILE A 70 7.94 15.50 12.22
CA ILE A 70 6.65 15.48 11.53
C ILE A 70 5.54 14.92 12.43
N THR A 71 5.69 13.67 12.89
CA THR A 71 4.70 13.01 13.76
C THR A 71 5.39 12.44 14.99
N GLY A 72 4.82 12.64 16.17
CA GLY A 72 5.36 12.04 17.40
C GLY A 72 6.59 12.78 17.91
N ASN A 73 7.64 12.03 18.25
CA ASN A 73 8.86 12.57 18.87
C ASN A 73 10.08 12.53 17.96
N ASN A 74 10.06 11.70 16.91
CA ASN A 74 11.18 11.55 16.01
C ASN A 74 10.72 11.36 14.57
N SER A 75 11.45 11.99 13.66
CA SER A 75 11.41 11.64 12.24
C SER A 75 12.81 11.24 11.75
N ALA A 76 12.91 10.55 10.62
CA ALA A 76 14.19 10.33 9.99
C ALA A 76 14.60 11.61 9.25
N THR A 77 15.79 12.13 9.53
CA THR A 77 16.22 13.42 8.99
C THR A 77 17.70 13.42 8.60
N ILE A 78 18.05 14.37 7.73
CA ILE A 78 19.39 14.87 7.47
C ILE A 78 19.35 16.36 7.76
N ASN A 79 20.35 16.87 8.46
CA ASN A 79 20.52 18.30 8.76
C ASN A 79 21.62 18.90 7.84
N TRP A 80 21.68 20.22 7.69
CA TRP A 80 22.59 20.95 6.80
C TRP A 80 24.06 20.53 6.96
N VAL A 81 24.81 20.47 5.87
CA VAL A 81 26.27 20.35 5.93
C VAL A 81 26.91 21.06 4.74
N GLY A 82 27.84 21.98 5.01
CA GLY A 82 28.53 22.76 3.96
C GLY A 82 29.49 21.96 3.06
N THR A 83 29.51 20.62 3.13
CA THR A 83 30.34 19.76 2.28
C THR A 83 29.50 18.67 1.65
N ALA A 84 29.88 18.23 0.45
CA ALA A 84 29.11 17.26 -0.32
C ALA A 84 28.77 16.00 0.49
N ASN A 85 27.52 15.58 0.38
CA ASN A 85 26.99 14.39 1.00
C ASN A 85 26.01 13.68 0.05
N THR A 86 26.16 12.37 -0.07
CA THR A 86 25.15 11.49 -0.65
C THR A 86 24.80 10.48 0.41
N ALA A 87 23.58 10.53 0.92
CA ALA A 87 23.14 9.73 2.04
C ALA A 87 21.85 8.98 1.73
N ASN A 88 21.84 7.69 2.03
CA ASN A 88 20.75 6.78 1.70
C ASN A 88 20.16 6.20 2.98
N LEU A 89 18.84 6.12 3.03
CA LEU A 89 18.10 5.31 4.00
C LEU A 89 17.28 4.28 3.22
N THR A 90 17.60 3.00 3.42
CA THR A 90 17.04 1.89 2.64
C THR A 90 16.21 0.99 3.53
N SER A 91 14.99 0.69 3.09
CA SER A 91 14.06 -0.19 3.80
C SER A 91 14.55 -1.65 3.84
N PRO A 92 14.03 -2.47 4.76
CA PRO A 92 14.08 -3.92 4.60
C PRO A 92 13.40 -4.35 3.28
N SER A 93 13.66 -5.58 2.84
CA SER A 93 12.94 -6.13 1.71
C SER A 93 11.50 -6.51 2.06
N PHE A 94 10.60 -6.29 1.11
CA PHE A 94 9.21 -6.73 1.17
C PHE A 94 8.76 -7.26 -0.20
N SER A 95 7.61 -7.91 -0.23
CA SER A 95 7.06 -8.53 -1.45
C SER A 95 5.83 -7.78 -1.94
N LEU A 96 5.76 -7.57 -3.26
CA LEU A 96 4.58 -7.11 -3.99
C LEU A 96 3.88 -8.25 -4.74
N VAL A 97 4.24 -9.52 -4.47
CA VAL A 97 3.56 -10.69 -5.04
C VAL A 97 2.13 -10.76 -4.52
N GLY A 98 1.16 -10.69 -5.42
CA GLY A 98 -0.26 -10.73 -5.08
C GLY A 98 -0.81 -9.44 -4.45
N ALA A 99 0.00 -8.37 -4.39
CA ALA A 99 -0.45 -7.07 -3.90
C ALA A 99 -1.44 -6.42 -4.89
N GLY A 100 -2.58 -5.94 -4.38
CA GLY A 100 -3.55 -5.18 -5.17
C GLY A 100 -3.36 -3.68 -5.01
N ASN A 101 -3.13 -2.96 -6.10
CA ASN A 101 -2.95 -1.49 -6.11
C ASN A 101 -2.00 -1.00 -5.00
N PRO A 102 -0.76 -1.50 -4.92
CA PRO A 102 0.18 -1.07 -3.88
C PRO A 102 0.53 0.41 -4.05
N VAL A 103 0.62 1.13 -2.93
CA VAL A 103 0.94 2.56 -2.87
C VAL A 103 1.99 2.80 -1.79
N LEU A 104 3.09 3.49 -2.16
CA LEU A 104 4.03 4.08 -1.22
C LEU A 104 3.44 5.38 -0.68
N LYS A 105 3.47 5.56 0.64
CA LYS A 105 3.08 6.77 1.35
C LYS A 105 4.18 7.17 2.32
N PHE A 106 4.40 8.47 2.48
CA PHE A 106 5.24 9.05 3.51
C PHE A 106 4.94 10.54 3.62
N ASN A 107 5.29 11.14 4.75
CA ASN A 107 5.30 12.57 4.93
C ASN A 107 6.73 13.09 4.78
N VAL A 108 6.89 14.30 4.25
CA VAL A 108 8.20 14.92 4.02
C VAL A 108 8.17 16.39 4.37
N VAL A 109 9.29 16.88 4.88
CA VAL A 109 9.62 18.31 5.07
C VAL A 109 10.99 18.53 4.44
N VAL A 110 11.15 19.61 3.69
CA VAL A 110 12.43 20.07 3.14
C VAL A 110 12.57 21.56 3.42
N GLY A 111 13.80 22.07 3.51
CA GLY A 111 14.05 23.51 3.54
C GLY A 111 13.74 24.15 2.19
N TRP A 112 12.71 24.99 2.12
CA TRP A 112 12.16 25.48 0.85
C TRP A 112 13.21 26.23 0.02
N SER A 113 13.85 27.25 0.58
CA SER A 113 14.83 28.08 -0.14
C SER A 113 15.94 27.26 -0.82
N TYR A 114 16.60 26.36 -0.08
CA TYR A 114 17.78 25.66 -0.58
C TYR A 114 17.47 24.38 -1.37
N MET A 115 16.38 23.68 -1.03
CA MET A 115 16.00 22.45 -1.74
C MET A 115 15.14 22.78 -2.95
N ILE A 116 14.15 23.66 -2.82
CA ILE A 116 13.17 23.93 -3.89
C ILE A 116 13.58 25.08 -4.82
N ASP A 117 13.90 26.27 -4.28
CA ASP A 117 14.09 27.47 -5.11
C ASP A 117 15.49 27.55 -5.71
N ILE A 118 16.51 27.38 -4.87
CA ILE A 118 17.92 27.39 -5.26
C ILE A 118 18.33 26.06 -5.91
N ASP A 119 17.66 24.96 -5.56
CA ASP A 119 17.99 23.60 -6.04
C ASP A 119 19.47 23.25 -5.74
N ALA A 120 19.87 23.41 -4.47
CA ALA A 120 21.22 23.13 -3.99
C ALA A 120 21.47 21.64 -3.71
N GLY A 121 20.42 20.83 -3.68
CA GLY A 121 20.49 19.40 -3.47
C GLY A 121 19.14 18.71 -3.67
N ASP A 122 19.18 17.40 -3.85
CA ASP A 122 18.01 16.57 -4.15
C ASP A 122 17.61 15.71 -2.94
N LEU A 123 16.31 15.51 -2.76
CA LEU A 123 15.76 14.37 -2.02
C LEU A 123 14.84 13.55 -2.91
N ILE A 124 15.22 12.30 -3.18
CA ILE A 124 14.45 11.39 -4.02
C ILE A 124 14.05 10.11 -3.29
N ALA A 125 12.88 9.57 -3.63
CA ALA A 125 12.47 8.23 -3.23
C ALA A 125 12.54 7.27 -4.42
N GLN A 126 13.15 6.11 -4.20
CA GLN A 126 13.47 5.16 -5.26
C GLN A 126 13.07 3.73 -4.86
N ILE A 127 12.91 2.88 -5.87
CA ILE A 127 12.58 1.47 -5.72
C ILE A 127 13.62 0.58 -6.39
N SER A 128 13.92 -0.54 -5.75
CA SER A 128 14.72 -1.63 -6.30
C SER A 128 13.92 -2.91 -6.30
N THR A 129 14.07 -3.72 -7.35
CA THR A 129 13.49 -5.08 -7.50
C THR A 129 14.54 -6.19 -7.56
N ASN A 130 15.82 -5.86 -7.35
CA ASN A 130 16.95 -6.77 -7.56
C ASN A 130 18.00 -6.71 -6.44
N GLY A 131 17.57 -6.78 -5.18
CA GLY A 131 18.53 -6.83 -4.07
C GLY A 131 19.13 -5.47 -3.67
N GLY A 132 18.70 -4.35 -4.28
CA GLY A 132 19.32 -3.03 -4.11
C GLY A 132 20.44 -2.74 -5.11
N THR A 133 20.57 -3.53 -6.17
CA THR A 133 21.64 -3.38 -7.18
C THR A 133 21.38 -2.22 -8.13
N SER A 134 20.13 -1.99 -8.51
CA SER A 134 19.71 -0.84 -9.34
C SER A 134 18.44 -0.20 -8.80
N TRP A 135 18.28 1.10 -9.05
CA TRP A 135 17.23 1.91 -8.47
C TRP A 135 16.47 2.69 -9.55
N THR A 136 15.15 2.74 -9.43
CA THR A 136 14.26 3.56 -10.27
C THR A 136 13.62 4.63 -9.39
N THR A 137 13.62 5.89 -9.83
CA THR A 137 12.97 6.99 -9.12
C THR A 137 11.45 6.86 -9.15
N LEU A 138 10.83 6.98 -7.98
CA LEU A 138 9.37 6.99 -7.76
C LEU A 138 8.85 8.39 -7.48
N TRP A 139 9.66 9.19 -6.79
CA TRP A 139 9.34 10.53 -6.34
C TRP A 139 10.62 11.35 -6.33
N ASP A 140 10.43 12.62 -6.68
CA ASP A 140 11.43 13.65 -6.73
C ASP A 140 10.81 14.91 -6.14
N GLU A 141 11.53 15.55 -5.23
CA GLU A 141 11.04 16.70 -4.49
C GLU A 141 10.75 17.88 -5.44
N ASP A 142 11.60 18.09 -6.46
CA ASP A 142 11.51 19.24 -7.38
C ASP A 142 10.19 19.29 -8.15
N THR A 143 9.57 18.11 -8.27
CA THR A 143 8.34 17.90 -9.01
C THR A 143 7.11 17.74 -8.12
N GLU A 144 7.30 17.75 -6.79
CA GLU A 144 6.23 17.62 -5.83
C GLU A 144 5.66 18.99 -5.47
N SER A 145 4.36 19.13 -5.72
CA SER A 145 3.64 20.32 -5.30
C SER A 145 3.37 20.30 -3.80
N GLY A 146 3.37 21.46 -3.17
CA GLY A 146 2.82 21.64 -1.83
C GLY A 146 3.80 22.21 -0.82
N PHE A 147 5.08 22.30 -1.16
CA PHE A 147 6.03 23.10 -0.38
C PHE A 147 5.71 24.59 -0.50
N THR A 148 5.82 25.33 0.59
CA THR A 148 5.41 26.74 0.68
C THR A 148 6.56 27.65 1.10
N ASP A 149 6.67 28.77 0.40
CA ASP A 149 7.44 29.97 0.75
C ASP A 149 6.54 30.93 1.54
N ASP A 150 7.08 31.59 2.55
CA ASP A 150 6.35 32.60 3.32
C ASP A 150 6.29 33.98 2.63
N GLY A 151 7.12 34.16 1.61
CA GLY A 151 7.17 35.29 0.69
C GLY A 151 7.81 36.54 1.28
N ASP A 152 8.57 36.44 2.36
CA ASP A 152 9.28 37.58 2.95
C ASP A 152 10.62 37.90 2.23
N GLY A 153 11.12 36.95 1.45
CA GLY A 153 12.35 37.06 0.66
C GLY A 153 13.64 36.94 1.47
N ASP A 154 13.55 36.40 2.69
CA ASP A 154 14.67 36.07 3.57
C ASP A 154 14.77 34.55 3.73
N GLU A 155 15.78 33.97 3.10
CA GLU A 155 16.03 32.52 3.08
C GLU A 155 16.22 31.92 4.49
N ASP A 156 16.57 32.74 5.49
CA ASP A 156 16.82 32.31 6.87
C ASP A 156 15.54 32.27 7.75
N SER A 157 14.44 32.91 7.33
CA SER A 157 13.15 32.94 8.06
C SER A 157 12.08 32.04 7.47
N ASP A 158 12.43 31.34 6.39
CA ASP A 158 11.50 30.62 5.55
C ASP A 158 10.71 29.52 6.29
N THR A 159 9.44 29.33 5.90
CA THR A 159 8.56 28.39 6.59
C THR A 159 8.77 26.94 6.16
N TYR A 160 8.64 26.03 7.12
CA TYR A 160 8.65 24.59 6.86
C TYR A 160 7.23 24.04 6.92
N ASN A 161 6.84 23.28 5.91
CA ASN A 161 5.55 22.61 5.89
C ASN A 161 5.67 21.14 5.53
N THR A 162 4.81 20.31 6.11
CA THR A 162 4.73 18.90 5.79
C THR A 162 3.93 18.67 4.51
N VAL A 163 4.51 17.91 3.58
CA VAL A 163 3.86 17.41 2.37
C VAL A 163 3.63 15.90 2.50
N ALA A 164 2.41 15.46 2.20
CA ALA A 164 2.03 14.04 2.24
C ALA A 164 2.13 13.42 0.83
N VAL A 165 3.12 12.57 0.61
CA VAL A 165 3.42 11.97 -0.69
C VAL A 165 2.73 10.62 -0.85
N GLN A 166 2.17 10.37 -2.04
CA GLN A 166 1.60 9.08 -2.42
C GLN A 166 2.02 8.68 -3.84
N LYS A 167 2.71 7.55 -4.00
CA LYS A 167 3.13 7.03 -5.31
C LYS A 167 2.65 5.61 -5.55
N SER A 168 2.04 5.39 -6.71
CA SER A 168 1.59 4.05 -7.12
C SER A 168 2.79 3.16 -7.40
N LEU A 169 2.74 1.93 -6.86
CA LEU A 169 3.71 0.88 -7.13
C LEU A 169 3.14 -0.21 -8.05
N SER A 170 2.01 0.04 -8.72
CA SER A 170 1.30 -0.98 -9.51
C SER A 170 2.16 -1.60 -10.62
N ALA A 171 3.14 -0.86 -11.16
CA ALA A 171 4.09 -1.36 -12.15
C ALA A 171 5.03 -2.46 -11.61
N TYR A 172 5.15 -2.60 -10.29
CA TYR A 172 6.06 -3.52 -9.60
C TYR A 172 5.34 -4.71 -8.96
N ILE A 173 4.04 -4.88 -9.21
CA ILE A 173 3.28 -6.05 -8.73
C ILE A 173 3.94 -7.34 -9.26
N GLY A 174 4.04 -8.36 -8.39
CA GLY A 174 4.67 -9.64 -8.72
C GLY A 174 6.16 -9.72 -8.39
N GLN A 175 6.79 -8.60 -8.00
CA GLN A 175 8.17 -8.58 -7.53
C GLN A 175 8.25 -9.08 -6.08
N ALA A 176 9.12 -10.04 -5.81
CA ALA A 176 9.22 -10.70 -4.50
C ALA A 176 10.26 -10.05 -3.55
N ASP A 177 11.22 -9.32 -4.10
CA ASP A 177 12.31 -8.67 -3.35
C ASP A 177 12.39 -7.19 -3.69
N VAL A 178 11.50 -6.41 -3.09
CA VAL A 178 11.36 -4.97 -3.29
C VAL A 178 11.96 -4.22 -2.10
N ARG A 179 12.66 -3.10 -2.37
CA ARG A 179 13.14 -2.15 -1.35
C ARG A 179 12.80 -0.73 -1.78
N ILE A 180 12.55 0.14 -0.80
CA ILE A 180 12.44 1.59 -0.98
C ILE A 180 13.71 2.24 -0.42
N ARG A 181 14.23 3.26 -1.11
CA ARG A 181 15.34 4.09 -0.66
C ARG A 181 14.98 5.55 -0.73
N PHE A 182 15.28 6.28 0.33
CA PHE A 182 15.31 7.74 0.33
C PHE A 182 16.77 8.16 0.19
N GLN A 183 17.08 8.91 -0.86
CA GLN A 183 18.43 9.38 -1.16
C GLN A 183 18.44 10.90 -1.11
N TYR A 184 19.27 11.43 -0.22
CA TYR A 184 19.65 12.83 -0.21
C TYR A 184 20.99 13.00 -0.93
N THR A 185 21.11 14.01 -1.78
CA THR A 185 22.36 14.43 -2.39
C THR A 185 22.47 15.94 -2.32
N GLY A 186 23.50 16.49 -1.69
CA GLY A 186 23.65 17.94 -1.61
C GLY A 186 25.01 18.36 -1.10
N ALA A 187 25.38 19.61 -1.34
CA ALA A 187 26.55 20.26 -0.77
C ALA A 187 26.17 21.69 -0.40
N ASP A 188 26.19 22.02 0.89
CA ASP A 188 25.65 23.30 1.36
C ASP A 188 24.14 23.48 1.06
N ALA A 189 23.43 22.36 0.96
CA ALA A 189 21.97 22.30 0.89
C ALA A 189 21.39 22.14 2.30
N ASP A 190 20.09 22.36 2.42
CA ASP A 190 19.41 22.40 3.72
C ASP A 190 18.96 21.00 4.20
N ALA A 191 18.36 21.00 5.39
CA ALA A 191 17.83 19.85 6.06
C ALA A 191 16.58 19.31 5.37
N VAL A 192 16.38 18.00 5.56
CA VAL A 192 15.20 17.28 5.10
C VAL A 192 14.77 16.27 6.15
N ALA A 193 13.47 15.99 6.23
CA ALA A 193 12.93 14.94 7.08
C ALA A 193 11.83 14.15 6.37
N ILE A 194 11.76 12.86 6.69
CA ILE A 194 10.68 11.97 6.27
C ILE A 194 10.10 11.24 7.48
N ASP A 195 8.82 10.90 7.38
CA ASP A 195 8.11 10.19 8.43
C ASP A 195 6.92 9.37 7.90
N ASP A 196 6.35 8.53 8.76
CA ASP A 196 5.16 7.72 8.48
C ASP A 196 5.26 6.92 7.16
N VAL A 197 6.43 6.33 6.91
CA VAL A 197 6.71 5.58 5.68
C VAL A 197 5.91 4.29 5.67
N GLN A 198 5.03 4.14 4.68
CA GLN A 198 4.17 2.97 4.54
C GLN A 198 4.11 2.49 3.09
N VAL A 199 4.05 1.17 2.91
CA VAL A 199 3.55 0.57 1.67
C VAL A 199 2.28 -0.19 2.00
N LEU A 200 1.17 0.29 1.46
CA LEU A 200 -0.15 -0.30 1.66
C LEU A 200 -0.63 -0.90 0.35
N ALA A 201 -1.25 -2.07 0.41
CA ALA A 201 -1.89 -2.72 -0.73
C ALA A 201 -3.29 -3.18 -0.34
N SER A 202 -4.23 -3.15 -1.27
CA SER A 202 -5.47 -3.92 -1.12
C SER A 202 -5.17 -5.41 -1.29
N ASN A 203 -5.87 -6.26 -0.53
CA ASN A 203 -5.88 -7.68 -0.83
C ASN A 203 -6.55 -7.87 -2.21
N LEU A 204 -5.93 -8.64 -3.11
CA LEU A 204 -6.54 -9.05 -4.37
C LEU A 204 -7.72 -10.00 -4.08
N SER A 205 -8.87 -9.43 -3.71
CA SER A 205 -10.11 -10.17 -3.67
C SER A 205 -10.53 -10.40 -5.11
N THR A 206 -10.63 -11.65 -5.54
CA THR A 206 -11.13 -12.03 -6.88
C THR A 206 -12.63 -11.78 -7.05
N THR A 207 -13.23 -10.92 -6.23
CA THR A 207 -14.65 -10.58 -6.35
C THR A 207 -14.80 -9.35 -7.24
N GLU A 208 -14.66 -9.56 -8.54
CA GLU A 208 -15.44 -8.78 -9.51
C GLU A 208 -16.92 -9.09 -9.24
N VAL A 209 -17.51 -8.48 -8.20
CA VAL A 209 -18.96 -8.48 -7.99
C VAL A 209 -19.53 -7.56 -9.06
N SER A 210 -19.70 -8.12 -10.24
CA SER A 210 -20.48 -7.56 -11.30
C SER A 210 -21.87 -7.17 -10.73
N LYS A 211 -22.20 -5.87 -10.83
CA LYS A 211 -23.35 -5.20 -10.17
C LYS A 211 -24.74 -5.71 -10.57
N PHE A 212 -24.84 -6.82 -11.32
CA PHE A 212 -26.12 -7.37 -11.75
C PHE A 212 -26.64 -8.46 -10.79
N LYS A 213 -27.96 -8.58 -10.71
CA LYS A 213 -28.64 -9.48 -9.77
C LYS A 213 -28.66 -10.88 -10.36
N LEU A 214 -27.99 -11.83 -9.70
CA LEU A 214 -28.12 -13.26 -9.95
C LEU A 214 -28.81 -13.87 -8.73
N GLY A 215 -29.98 -14.46 -8.92
CA GLY A 215 -30.72 -15.17 -7.88
C GLY A 215 -30.74 -16.66 -8.17
N ILE A 216 -30.51 -17.48 -7.16
CA ILE A 216 -30.50 -18.94 -7.30
C ILE A 216 -31.54 -19.54 -6.35
N TYR A 217 -32.51 -20.27 -6.90
CA TYR A 217 -33.59 -20.86 -6.09
C TYR A 217 -34.19 -22.16 -6.65
N PRO A 218 -34.72 -23.03 -5.78
CA PRO A 218 -34.59 -22.95 -4.32
C PRO A 218 -33.15 -23.21 -3.88
N ASN A 219 -32.72 -22.54 -2.81
CA ASN A 219 -31.46 -22.81 -2.13
C ASN A 219 -31.73 -22.74 -0.61
N PRO A 220 -31.73 -23.87 0.11
CA PRO A 220 -31.29 -25.21 -0.29
C PRO A 220 -32.20 -25.88 -1.34
N THR A 221 -31.64 -26.79 -2.15
CA THR A 221 -32.37 -27.53 -3.21
C THR A 221 -32.42 -29.03 -2.92
N LYS A 222 -33.45 -29.71 -3.45
CA LYS A 222 -33.53 -31.18 -3.53
C LYS A 222 -32.96 -31.75 -4.84
N GLY A 223 -32.55 -30.90 -5.76
CA GLY A 223 -31.96 -31.29 -7.04
C GLY A 223 -32.08 -30.20 -8.08
N GLU A 224 -33.28 -29.73 -8.36
CA GLU A 224 -33.49 -28.73 -9.41
C GLU A 224 -33.27 -27.31 -8.89
N VAL A 225 -32.53 -26.52 -9.64
CA VAL A 225 -32.17 -25.13 -9.32
C VAL A 225 -32.45 -24.25 -10.52
N ASN A 226 -33.07 -23.11 -10.29
CA ASN A 226 -33.32 -22.07 -11.28
C ASN A 226 -32.39 -20.88 -11.03
N ILE A 227 -31.95 -20.26 -12.12
CA ILE A 227 -31.09 -19.09 -12.17
C ILE A 227 -31.93 -17.93 -12.67
N LYS A 228 -32.09 -16.89 -11.84
CA LYS A 228 -32.77 -15.65 -12.20
C LYS A 228 -31.77 -14.54 -12.40
N THR A 229 -31.78 -13.96 -13.59
CA THR A 229 -30.85 -12.94 -14.02
C THR A 229 -31.52 -12.06 -15.07
N ASP A 230 -31.06 -10.82 -15.18
CA ASP A 230 -31.37 -9.87 -16.24
C ASP A 230 -30.47 -10.03 -17.48
N LYS A 231 -29.40 -10.83 -17.38
CA LYS A 231 -28.43 -11.04 -18.45
C LYS A 231 -28.61 -12.39 -19.14
N LYS A 232 -28.34 -12.41 -20.45
CA LYS A 232 -28.36 -13.65 -21.24
C LYS A 232 -27.22 -14.57 -20.80
N ILE A 233 -27.57 -15.76 -20.33
CA ILE A 233 -26.61 -16.81 -19.95
C ILE A 233 -25.94 -17.37 -21.21
N LYS A 234 -24.62 -17.45 -21.18
CA LYS A 234 -23.79 -18.16 -22.17
C LYS A 234 -23.51 -19.59 -21.72
N SER A 235 -23.04 -19.76 -20.49
CA SER A 235 -22.73 -21.08 -19.93
C SER A 235 -22.93 -21.12 -18.41
N THR A 236 -23.15 -22.31 -17.87
CA THR A 236 -23.21 -22.61 -16.45
C THR A 236 -22.28 -23.78 -16.15
N THR A 237 -21.50 -23.66 -15.08
CA THR A 237 -20.58 -24.70 -14.60
C THR A 237 -20.79 -24.90 -13.12
N VAL A 238 -21.02 -26.14 -12.70
CA VAL A 238 -21.17 -26.51 -11.29
C VAL A 238 -19.93 -27.28 -10.85
N LEU A 239 -19.38 -26.87 -9.73
CA LEU A 239 -18.19 -27.43 -9.09
C LEU A 239 -18.56 -27.99 -7.72
N ASP A 240 -17.96 -29.11 -7.33
CA ASP A 240 -17.94 -29.53 -5.93
C ASP A 240 -16.86 -28.78 -5.13
N LEU A 241 -16.79 -29.03 -3.82
CA LEU A 241 -15.79 -28.39 -2.93
C LEU A 241 -14.34 -28.77 -3.24
N SER A 242 -14.09 -29.82 -4.03
CA SER A 242 -12.75 -30.18 -4.50
C SER A 242 -12.35 -29.45 -5.79
N GLY A 243 -13.25 -28.62 -6.34
CA GLY A 243 -13.03 -27.92 -7.61
C GLY A 243 -13.31 -28.79 -8.83
N LYS A 244 -13.89 -29.99 -8.66
CA LYS A 244 -14.25 -30.87 -9.77
C LYS A 244 -15.54 -30.38 -10.42
N VAL A 245 -15.54 -30.26 -11.75
CA VAL A 245 -16.76 -29.98 -12.54
C VAL A 245 -17.68 -31.18 -12.47
N VAL A 246 -18.88 -30.97 -11.92
CA VAL A 246 -19.89 -32.01 -11.73
C VAL A 246 -21.07 -31.85 -12.70
N ALA A 247 -21.35 -30.63 -13.17
CA ALA A 247 -22.34 -30.38 -14.21
C ALA A 247 -21.97 -29.16 -15.04
N THR A 248 -22.36 -29.14 -16.31
CA THR A 248 -22.28 -27.97 -17.19
C THR A 248 -23.59 -27.80 -17.94
N GLY A 249 -23.90 -26.58 -18.36
CA GLY A 249 -25.10 -26.28 -19.13
C GLY A 249 -25.04 -24.89 -19.74
N SER A 250 -26.13 -24.49 -20.38
CA SER A 250 -26.30 -23.16 -20.95
C SER A 250 -27.72 -22.62 -20.73
N SER A 251 -28.45 -23.21 -19.78
CA SER A 251 -29.85 -22.89 -19.50
C SER A 251 -30.00 -22.27 -18.11
N GLU A 252 -31.14 -21.59 -17.89
CA GLU A 252 -31.53 -21.05 -16.58
C GLU A 252 -31.86 -22.15 -15.55
N LYS A 253 -31.84 -23.43 -15.94
CA LYS A 253 -32.10 -24.58 -15.07
C LYS A 253 -30.86 -25.44 -14.94
N VAL A 254 -30.60 -25.90 -13.72
CA VAL A 254 -29.53 -26.83 -13.38
C VAL A 254 -30.11 -27.97 -12.59
N ASN A 255 -29.83 -29.19 -13.03
CA ASN A 255 -30.31 -30.41 -12.38
C ASN A 255 -29.18 -31.06 -11.58
N LEU A 256 -29.32 -31.03 -10.25
CA LEU A 256 -28.42 -31.66 -9.28
C LEU A 256 -29.03 -32.88 -8.58
N SER A 257 -30.15 -33.43 -9.08
CA SER A 257 -30.87 -34.53 -8.42
C SER A 257 -30.04 -35.81 -8.25
N GLY A 258 -29.13 -36.09 -9.19
CA GLY A 258 -28.25 -37.25 -9.16
C GLY A 258 -26.98 -37.09 -8.31
N PHE A 259 -26.74 -35.93 -7.70
CA PHE A 259 -25.52 -35.67 -6.94
C PHE A 259 -25.75 -35.80 -5.43
N THR A 260 -24.66 -36.09 -4.71
CA THR A 260 -24.67 -36.27 -3.26
C THR A 260 -25.06 -34.97 -2.56
N LYS A 261 -25.63 -35.10 -1.36
CA LYS A 261 -25.88 -33.94 -0.50
C LYS A 261 -24.56 -33.24 -0.19
N GLY A 262 -24.55 -31.92 -0.26
CA GLY A 262 -23.31 -31.16 -0.10
C GLY A 262 -23.40 -29.72 -0.57
N THR A 263 -22.28 -29.03 -0.46
CA THR A 263 -22.11 -27.67 -1.01
C THR A 263 -21.53 -27.75 -2.41
N TYR A 264 -22.08 -26.96 -3.31
CA TYR A 264 -21.61 -26.79 -4.67
C TYR A 264 -21.42 -25.30 -4.97
N LEU A 265 -20.56 -25.00 -5.93
CA LEU A 265 -20.42 -23.66 -6.50
C LEU A 265 -20.94 -23.69 -7.93
N ILE A 266 -21.83 -22.77 -8.28
CA ILE A 266 -22.24 -22.57 -9.66
C ILE A 266 -21.63 -21.28 -10.18
N THR A 267 -20.91 -21.38 -11.29
CA THR A 267 -20.38 -20.25 -12.04
C THR A 267 -21.22 -20.07 -13.30
N VAL A 268 -21.75 -18.86 -13.49
CA VAL A 268 -22.54 -18.48 -14.66
C VAL A 268 -21.73 -17.49 -15.48
N GLU A 269 -21.50 -17.81 -16.74
CA GLU A 269 -20.90 -16.91 -17.73
C GLU A 269 -22.02 -16.31 -18.59
N PHE A 270 -21.95 -15.02 -18.83
CA PHE A 270 -22.96 -14.28 -19.60
C PHE A 270 -22.46 -13.98 -21.01
N ALA A 271 -23.39 -13.67 -21.91
CA ALA A 271 -23.06 -13.39 -23.32
C ALA A 271 -22.16 -12.15 -23.50
N ASP A 272 -22.15 -11.23 -22.53
CA ASP A 272 -21.29 -10.05 -22.49
C ASP A 272 -19.88 -10.34 -21.93
N GLY A 273 -19.57 -11.59 -21.61
CA GLY A 273 -18.30 -12.03 -21.04
C GLY A 273 -18.19 -11.85 -19.52
N SER A 274 -19.17 -11.23 -18.85
CA SER A 274 -19.18 -11.18 -17.39
C SER A 274 -19.44 -12.56 -16.79
N THR A 275 -18.95 -12.78 -15.56
CA THR A 275 -19.16 -14.02 -14.81
C THR A 275 -19.68 -13.74 -13.40
N LYS A 276 -20.39 -14.70 -12.83
CA LYS A 276 -20.79 -14.66 -11.41
C LYS A 276 -20.87 -16.06 -10.82
N THR A 277 -20.36 -16.22 -9.61
CA THR A 277 -20.34 -17.49 -8.89
C THR A 277 -21.18 -17.40 -7.62
N GLU A 278 -22.02 -18.40 -7.39
CA GLU A 278 -22.92 -18.49 -6.24
C GLU A 278 -22.83 -19.87 -5.59
N LYS A 279 -23.09 -19.92 -4.28
CA LYS A 279 -23.07 -21.16 -3.50
C LYS A 279 -24.45 -21.83 -3.50
N ILE A 280 -24.51 -23.12 -3.83
CA ILE A 280 -25.71 -23.96 -3.74
C ILE A 280 -25.56 -24.97 -2.60
N LEU A 281 -26.58 -25.10 -1.76
CA LEU A 281 -26.69 -26.17 -0.78
C LEU A 281 -27.68 -27.24 -1.27
N LYS A 282 -27.20 -28.47 -1.51
CA LYS A 282 -28.00 -29.63 -1.90
C LYS A 282 -28.33 -30.49 -0.67
N ASP A 283 -29.62 -30.73 -0.43
CA ASP A 283 -30.16 -31.60 0.62
C ASP A 283 -31.03 -32.75 0.06
#